data_AF-A0A1V5BGL0-F1
#
_entry.id   AF-A0A1V5BGL0-F1
#
_cell.length_a   1.000
_cell.length_b   1.000
_cell.length_c   1.000
_cell.angle_alpha   90.00
_cell.angle_beta   90.00
_cell.angle_gamma   90.00
#
_symmetry.space_group_name_H-M   'P 1'
#
loop_
_entity.id
_entity.type
_entity.pdbx_description
1 polymer ?
#
loop_
_entity_poly.entity_id
_entity_poly.type
_entity_poly.pdbx_seq_one_letter_code
_entity_poly.pdbx_strand_id
1 'polypeptide(L)'
;MTGEKAYPSLLDAKRRVITAICVLYRQDRELLSMDANERSITHKLAEYLQDEFPDWNVDCEYNRLGGIPKRLLIRFSDEVDPKSTEAITVFPDIIVHRRGTKQNLIVIEVKKASGQSNSDQSKTKDIVKLEEFTRDPNYKYLYGLLLKLNFNGSSQLKLYLDGEEKEDWGKDLQKRLKGPGYEV
;
A
#
# COMPACT_ATOMS: atom_id res chain seq x y z
N MET A 1 -5.11 -13.25 -29.35
CA MET A 1 -3.94 -13.63 -28.52
C MET A 1 -3.47 -12.40 -27.77
N THR A 2 -4.02 -12.13 -26.58
CA THR A 2 -3.56 -11.03 -25.72
C THR A 2 -2.28 -11.51 -25.04
N GLY A 3 -1.12 -11.03 -25.48
CA GLY A 3 0.13 -11.31 -24.78
C GLY A 3 0.00 -10.89 -23.33
N GLU A 4 0.32 -11.77 -22.39
CA GLU A 4 0.41 -11.41 -20.98
C GLU A 4 1.42 -10.26 -20.86
N LYS A 5 0.95 -9.02 -20.66
CA LYS A 5 1.87 -7.92 -20.40
C LYS A 5 2.61 -8.22 -19.09
N ALA A 6 3.94 -8.12 -19.14
CA ALA A 6 4.81 -8.42 -18.02
C ALA A 6 4.55 -7.51 -16.81
N TYR A 7 4.84 -8.04 -15.62
CA TYR A 7 4.86 -7.23 -14.39
C TYR A 7 5.94 -6.14 -14.50
N PRO A 8 5.66 -4.90 -14.06
CA PRO A 8 6.69 -3.89 -13.85
C PRO A 8 7.80 -4.44 -12.94
N SER A 9 9.05 -4.11 -13.25
CA SER A 9 10.17 -4.45 -12.36
C SER A 9 10.08 -3.69 -11.03
N LEU A 10 10.79 -4.14 -10.01
CA LEU A 10 10.82 -3.48 -8.69
C LEU A 10 11.21 -2.00 -8.82
N LEU A 11 12.21 -1.70 -9.66
CA LEU A 11 12.67 -0.34 -9.90
C LEU A 11 11.62 0.53 -10.60
N ASP A 12 10.90 -0.02 -11.59
CA ASP A 12 9.84 0.72 -12.28
C ASP A 12 8.62 0.94 -11.38
N ALA A 13 8.20 -0.09 -10.63
CA ALA A 13 7.14 0.01 -9.63
C ALA A 13 7.46 1.06 -8.56
N LYS A 14 8.67 1.03 -8.00
CA LYS A 14 9.16 2.05 -7.05
C LYS A 14 9.07 3.45 -7.63
N ARG A 15 9.57 3.65 -8.86
CA ARG A 15 9.56 4.95 -9.52
C ARG A 15 8.14 5.48 -9.71
N ARG A 16 7.22 4.64 -10.20
CA ARG A 16 5.81 4.97 -10.43
C ARG A 16 5.09 5.34 -9.13
N VAL A 17 5.21 4.51 -8.10
CA VAL A 17 4.62 4.77 -6.78
C VAL A 17 5.14 6.08 -6.18
N ILE A 18 6.46 6.31 -6.20
CA ILE A 18 7.03 7.58 -5.71
C ILE A 18 6.49 8.76 -6.52
N THR A 19 6.33 8.63 -7.83
CA THR A 19 5.75 9.69 -8.67
C THR A 19 4.33 10.01 -8.22
N ALA A 20 3.46 9.00 -8.08
CA ALA A 20 2.08 9.18 -7.63
C ALA A 20 2.00 9.88 -6.25
N ILE A 21 2.85 9.47 -5.29
CA ILE A 21 2.92 10.12 -3.97
C ILE A 21 3.37 11.57 -4.11
N CYS A 22 4.39 11.87 -4.92
CA CYS A 22 4.82 13.25 -5.14
C CYS A 22 3.73 14.13 -5.77
N VAL A 23 2.91 13.58 -6.66
CA VAL A 23 1.75 14.29 -7.23
C VAL A 23 0.71 14.58 -6.15
N LEU A 24 0.40 13.60 -5.27
CA LEU A 24 -0.48 13.80 -4.11
C LEU A 24 0.00 14.96 -3.21
N TYR A 25 1.29 15.00 -2.88
CA TYR A 25 1.86 16.11 -2.09
C TYR A 25 1.74 17.46 -2.76
N ARG A 26 1.80 17.49 -4.10
CA ARG A 26 1.76 18.74 -4.88
C ARG A 26 0.33 19.26 -5.07
N GLN A 27 -0.62 18.36 -5.33
CA GLN A 27 -1.98 18.73 -5.73
C GLN A 27 -2.96 18.73 -4.56
N ASP A 28 -2.75 17.85 -3.57
CA ASP A 28 -3.69 17.63 -2.46
C ASP A 28 -3.05 17.83 -1.08
N ARG A 29 -2.06 18.72 -0.99
CA ARG A 29 -1.35 19.03 0.27
C ARG A 29 -2.31 19.38 1.41
N GLU A 30 -3.39 20.06 1.10
CA GLU A 30 -4.39 20.47 2.08
C GLU A 30 -5.03 19.28 2.79
N LEU A 31 -5.22 18.14 2.11
CA LEU A 31 -5.72 16.91 2.74
C LEU A 31 -4.76 16.41 3.82
N LEU A 32 -3.46 16.59 3.62
CA LEU A 32 -2.43 16.21 4.58
C LEU A 32 -2.34 17.19 5.76
N SER A 33 -2.61 18.49 5.53
CA SER A 33 -2.53 19.52 6.57
C SER A 33 -3.80 19.69 7.41
N MET A 34 -4.97 19.43 6.86
CA MET A 34 -6.27 19.58 7.55
C MET A 34 -6.69 18.35 8.36
N ASP A 35 -5.74 17.44 8.63
CA ASP A 35 -6.01 16.18 9.31
C ASP A 35 -7.15 15.37 8.66
N ALA A 36 -7.28 15.42 7.33
CA ALA A 36 -8.34 14.70 6.63
C ALA A 36 -8.30 13.20 6.91
N ASN A 37 -9.45 12.54 6.77
CA ASN A 37 -9.56 11.09 6.95
C ASN A 37 -8.66 10.36 5.93
N GLU A 38 -8.02 9.27 6.37
CA GLU A 38 -7.17 8.42 5.53
C GLU A 38 -7.86 8.00 4.24
N ARG A 39 -9.18 7.74 4.25
CA ARG A 39 -9.96 7.41 3.03
C ARG A 39 -9.89 8.47 1.95
N SER A 40 -9.94 9.75 2.31
CA SER A 40 -9.85 10.86 1.35
C SER A 40 -8.47 10.90 0.69
N ILE A 41 -7.42 10.66 1.47
CA ILE A 41 -6.03 10.62 1.01
C ILE A 41 -5.80 9.39 0.12
N THR A 42 -6.28 8.23 0.56
CA THR A 42 -6.22 6.95 -0.17
C THR A 42 -6.90 7.05 -1.53
N HIS A 43 -8.08 7.66 -1.60
CA HIS A 43 -8.78 7.89 -2.87
C HIS A 43 -7.96 8.73 -3.85
N LYS A 44 -7.45 9.90 -3.43
CA LYS A 44 -6.62 10.75 -4.29
C LYS A 44 -5.33 10.06 -4.71
N LEU A 45 -4.68 9.33 -3.79
CA LEU A 45 -3.48 8.55 -4.13
C LEU A 45 -3.79 7.46 -5.17
N ALA A 46 -4.93 6.78 -5.06
CA ALA A 46 -5.34 5.76 -6.02
C ALA A 46 -5.57 6.33 -7.43
N GLU A 47 -6.08 7.55 -7.56
CA GLU A 47 -6.19 8.22 -8.86
C GLU A 47 -4.82 8.43 -9.51
N TYR A 48 -3.85 8.99 -8.76
CA TYR A 48 -2.49 9.20 -9.31
C TYR A 48 -1.75 7.89 -9.57
N LEU A 49 -2.01 6.85 -8.78
CA LEU A 49 -1.51 5.51 -9.08
C LEU A 49 -2.15 4.94 -10.35
N GLN A 50 -3.44 5.21 -10.60
CA GLN A 50 -4.11 4.75 -11.81
C GLN A 50 -3.48 5.36 -13.07
N ASP A 51 -3.08 6.64 -13.02
CA ASP A 51 -2.35 7.31 -14.09
C ASP A 51 -0.95 6.69 -14.31
N GLU A 52 -0.26 6.32 -13.23
CA GLU A 52 1.05 5.68 -13.28
C GLU A 52 0.98 4.20 -13.69
N PHE A 53 -0.16 3.53 -13.56
CA PHE A 53 -0.35 2.12 -13.94
C PHE A 53 -1.54 1.95 -14.92
N PRO A 54 -1.47 2.53 -16.14
CA PRO A 54 -2.62 2.59 -17.07
C PRO A 54 -3.08 1.21 -17.57
N ASP A 55 -2.22 0.21 -17.51
CA ASP A 55 -2.49 -1.17 -17.92
C ASP A 55 -2.99 -2.07 -16.78
N TRP A 56 -3.18 -1.51 -15.59
CA TRP A 56 -3.64 -2.19 -14.39
C TRP A 56 -4.88 -1.49 -13.85
N ASN A 57 -5.61 -2.20 -12.99
CA ASN A 57 -6.67 -1.61 -12.19
C ASN A 57 -6.08 -1.15 -10.86
N VAL A 58 -6.44 0.05 -10.44
CA VAL A 58 -6.17 0.56 -9.10
C VAL A 58 -7.47 0.71 -8.34
N ASP A 59 -7.63 -0.02 -7.25
CA ASP A 59 -8.87 -0.06 -6.48
C ASP A 59 -8.62 0.17 -4.99
N CYS A 60 -9.45 0.99 -4.36
CA CYS A 60 -9.46 1.17 -2.91
C CYS A 60 -10.36 0.14 -2.23
N GLU A 61 -9.97 -0.32 -1.04
CA GLU A 61 -10.76 -1.23 -0.18
C GLU A 61 -11.28 -2.49 -0.91
N TYR A 62 -10.60 -2.93 -1.97
CA TYR A 62 -11.08 -4.03 -2.82
C TYR A 62 -10.91 -5.38 -2.14
N ASN A 63 -12.01 -5.84 -1.55
CA ASN A 63 -12.09 -7.05 -0.75
C ASN A 63 -12.54 -8.29 -1.55
N ARG A 64 -12.20 -8.37 -2.84
CA ARG A 64 -12.60 -9.50 -3.70
C ARG A 64 -11.40 -10.16 -4.40
N LEU A 65 -11.53 -11.44 -4.71
CA LEU A 65 -10.71 -12.19 -5.66
C LEU A 65 -11.66 -12.84 -6.65
N GLY A 66 -11.87 -12.21 -7.81
CA GLY A 66 -13.04 -12.50 -8.65
C GLY A 66 -14.34 -12.24 -7.88
N GLY A 67 -15.20 -13.24 -7.74
CA GLY A 67 -16.45 -13.14 -6.96
C GLY A 67 -16.32 -13.46 -5.46
N ILE A 68 -15.15 -13.90 -4.99
CA ILE A 68 -14.96 -14.42 -3.63
C ILE A 68 -14.43 -13.32 -2.70
N PRO A 69 -14.98 -13.12 -1.49
CA PRO A 69 -14.41 -12.19 -0.51
C PRO A 69 -12.95 -12.54 -0.15
N LYS A 70 -12.05 -11.54 -0.13
CA LYS A 70 -10.68 -11.71 0.38
C LYS A 70 -10.74 -11.97 1.88
N ARG A 71 -10.17 -13.11 2.29
CA ARG A 71 -10.00 -13.51 3.69
C ARG A 71 -8.55 -13.85 3.97
N LEU A 72 -8.00 -13.30 5.06
CA LEU A 72 -6.68 -13.66 5.55
C LEU A 72 -6.84 -14.39 6.89
N LEU A 73 -6.02 -15.42 7.09
CA LEU A 73 -5.89 -16.05 8.39
C LEU A 73 -4.90 -15.24 9.23
N ILE A 74 -5.38 -14.19 9.89
CA ILE A 74 -4.53 -13.31 10.68
C ILE A 74 -4.63 -13.66 12.16
N ARG A 75 -3.49 -13.97 12.78
CA ARG A 75 -3.37 -14.10 14.23
C ARG A 75 -2.94 -12.75 14.82
N PHE A 76 -3.89 -12.02 15.39
CA PHE A 76 -3.58 -10.80 16.14
C PHE A 76 -3.44 -11.16 17.62
N SER A 77 -2.22 -11.13 18.17
CA SER A 77 -1.84 -11.36 19.59
C SER A 77 -1.96 -12.80 20.15
N ASP A 78 -1.28 -13.01 21.28
CA ASP A 78 -1.28 -14.24 22.10
C ASP A 78 -2.63 -14.51 22.80
N GLU A 79 -3.59 -13.58 22.71
CA GLU A 79 -4.91 -13.68 23.35
C GLU A 79 -5.98 -14.27 22.42
N VAL A 80 -5.69 -14.41 21.13
CA VAL A 80 -6.56 -15.16 20.21
C VAL A 80 -6.29 -16.64 20.45
N ASP A 81 -7.36 -17.41 20.72
CA ASP A 81 -7.28 -18.87 20.84
C ASP A 81 -6.39 -19.39 19.70
N PRO A 82 -5.26 -20.07 19.98
CA PRO A 82 -4.39 -20.62 18.95
C PRO A 82 -5.11 -21.56 17.96
N LYS A 83 -6.32 -22.01 18.32
CA LYS A 83 -7.24 -22.82 17.52
C LYS A 83 -8.27 -22.00 16.72
N SER A 84 -8.35 -20.69 16.92
CA SER A 84 -9.11 -19.79 16.07
C SER A 84 -8.49 -19.82 14.67
N THR A 85 -9.10 -20.63 13.83
CA THR A 85 -8.74 -20.85 12.42
C THR A 85 -9.62 -20.01 11.51
N GLU A 86 -10.36 -19.04 12.08
CA GLU A 86 -11.33 -18.25 11.34
C GLU A 86 -10.63 -17.17 10.50
N ALA A 87 -10.71 -17.34 9.18
CA ALA A 87 -10.22 -16.35 8.24
C ALA A 87 -11.15 -15.13 8.23
N ILE A 88 -10.61 -13.98 8.60
CA ILE A 88 -11.35 -12.72 8.65
C ILE A 88 -11.36 -12.05 7.27
N THR A 89 -12.46 -11.36 6.94
CA THR A 89 -12.51 -10.56 5.72
C THR A 89 -11.63 -9.33 5.88
N VAL A 90 -10.79 -9.06 4.88
CA VAL A 90 -9.82 -7.96 4.92
C VAL A 90 -10.02 -7.00 3.75
N PHE A 91 -9.65 -5.75 3.99
CA PHE A 91 -9.79 -4.64 3.07
C PHE A 91 -8.42 -3.94 2.99
N PRO A 92 -7.63 -4.18 1.93
CA PRO A 92 -6.42 -3.40 1.70
C PRO A 92 -6.79 -1.98 1.29
N ASP A 93 -6.02 -0.97 1.73
CA ASP A 93 -6.35 0.42 1.44
C ASP A 93 -6.31 0.72 -0.06
N ILE A 94 -5.25 0.30 -0.76
CA ILE A 94 -5.11 0.40 -2.21
C ILE A 94 -4.50 -0.88 -2.76
N ILE A 95 -5.00 -1.36 -3.89
CA ILE A 95 -4.35 -2.42 -4.67
C ILE A 95 -4.14 -2.02 -6.12
N VAL A 96 -3.06 -2.52 -6.71
CA VAL A 96 -2.80 -2.51 -8.16
C VAL A 96 -2.85 -3.96 -8.64
N HIS A 97 -3.81 -4.29 -9.49
CA HIS A 97 -4.13 -5.67 -9.86
C HIS A 97 -4.86 -5.74 -11.20
N ARG A 98 -5.20 -6.95 -11.66
CA ARG A 98 -6.15 -7.15 -12.76
C ARG A 98 -7.40 -7.85 -12.25
N ARG A 99 -8.52 -7.14 -12.29
CA ARG A 99 -9.83 -7.66 -11.88
C ARG A 99 -10.16 -8.95 -12.62
N GLY A 100 -10.76 -9.91 -11.92
CA GLY A 100 -11.13 -11.21 -12.49
C GLY A 100 -9.96 -12.19 -12.68
N THR A 101 -8.74 -11.82 -12.33
CA THR A 101 -7.54 -12.69 -12.42
C THR A 101 -6.87 -12.85 -11.06
N LYS A 102 -5.81 -13.66 -11.00
CA LYS A 102 -4.89 -13.74 -9.85
C LYS A 102 -3.64 -12.85 -10.02
N GLN A 103 -3.64 -11.96 -11.01
CA GLN A 103 -2.50 -11.07 -11.26
C GLN A 103 -2.57 -9.86 -10.32
N ASN A 104 -1.85 -9.96 -9.20
CA ASN A 104 -1.80 -8.98 -8.14
C ASN A 104 -0.40 -8.36 -8.10
N LEU A 105 -0.29 -7.05 -8.38
CA LEU A 105 1.00 -6.37 -8.51
C LEU A 105 1.40 -5.71 -7.18
N ILE A 106 0.64 -4.74 -6.69
CA ILE A 106 0.96 -3.99 -5.46
C ILE A 106 -0.23 -4.02 -4.50
N VAL A 107 0.05 -4.19 -3.21
CA VAL A 107 -0.88 -3.87 -2.11
C VAL A 107 -0.26 -2.77 -1.26
N ILE A 108 -1.04 -1.74 -0.91
CA ILE A 108 -0.59 -0.60 -0.13
C ILE A 108 -1.49 -0.44 1.09
N GLU A 109 -0.86 -0.34 2.26
CA GLU A 109 -1.49 0.11 3.51
C GLU A 109 -1.00 1.53 3.80
N VAL A 110 -1.93 2.45 4.00
CA VAL A 110 -1.68 3.88 4.18
C VAL A 110 -1.94 4.24 5.64
N LYS A 111 -0.97 4.93 6.25
CA LYS A 111 -1.14 5.55 7.56
C LYS A 111 -0.80 7.02 7.49
N LYS A 112 -1.64 7.84 8.11
CA LYS A 112 -1.27 9.21 8.41
C LYS A 112 -0.61 9.27 9.78
N ALA A 113 0.50 9.99 9.90
CA ALA A 113 1.07 10.28 11.20
C ALA A 113 0.16 11.26 11.95
N SER A 114 -0.57 10.79 12.96
CA SER A 114 -1.14 11.65 13.99
C SER A 114 -0.06 11.96 15.03
N GLY A 115 -0.07 13.15 15.63
CA GLY A 115 0.96 13.62 16.58
C GLY A 115 1.14 12.78 17.85
N GLN A 116 0.44 11.64 17.98
CA GLN A 116 0.66 10.65 19.02
C GLN A 116 1.59 9.56 18.50
N SER A 117 2.87 9.77 18.79
CA SER A 117 3.93 8.76 18.71
C SER A 117 3.59 7.57 19.61
N ASN A 118 2.74 6.65 19.15
CA ASN A 118 2.76 5.31 19.69
C ASN A 118 3.87 4.56 18.94
N SER A 119 5.07 4.71 19.49
CA SER A 119 6.18 3.77 19.36
C SER A 119 5.77 2.42 19.94
N ASP A 120 4.77 1.79 19.34
CA ASP A 120 4.36 0.46 19.76
C ASP A 120 5.26 -0.52 19.01
N GLN A 121 6.15 -1.17 19.75
CA GLN A 121 7.03 -2.23 19.26
C GLN A 121 6.24 -3.51 18.90
N SER A 122 4.91 -3.47 19.04
CA SER A 122 4.02 -4.52 18.57
C SER A 122 3.89 -4.48 17.04
N LYS A 123 3.89 -5.66 16.44
CA LYS A 123 3.65 -5.81 15.00
C LYS A 123 2.23 -5.32 14.69
N THR A 124 2.13 -4.12 14.11
CA THR A 124 0.83 -3.50 13.81
C THR A 124 0.01 -4.38 12.87
N LYS A 125 -1.33 -4.26 12.94
CA LYS A 125 -2.24 -5.05 12.11
C LYS A 125 -1.95 -4.92 10.61
N ASP A 126 -1.47 -3.74 10.19
CA ASP A 126 -1.15 -3.45 8.79
C ASP A 126 0.11 -4.17 8.31
N ILE A 127 1.12 -4.32 9.17
CA ILE A 127 2.30 -5.13 8.86
C ILE A 127 1.89 -6.58 8.66
N VAL A 128 1.07 -7.14 9.55
CA VAL A 128 0.61 -8.53 9.42
C VAL A 128 -0.21 -8.73 8.14
N LYS A 129 -1.09 -7.77 7.79
CA LYS A 129 -1.82 -7.80 6.50
C LYS A 129 -0.86 -7.84 5.31
N LEU A 130 0.13 -6.95 5.26
CA LEU A 130 1.09 -6.88 4.14
C LEU A 130 1.91 -8.16 4.01
N GLU A 131 2.32 -8.73 5.13
CA GLU A 131 3.07 -9.99 5.09
C GLU A 131 2.22 -11.13 4.53
N GLU A 132 0.99 -11.27 5.01
CA GLU A 132 0.09 -12.32 4.54
C GLU A 132 -0.34 -12.08 3.07
N PHE A 133 -0.59 -10.85 2.65
CA PHE A 133 -0.91 -10.56 1.25
C PHE A 133 0.22 -10.88 0.27
N THR A 134 1.47 -10.76 0.72
CA THR A 134 2.66 -11.02 -0.12
C THR A 134 3.12 -12.48 -0.05
N ARG A 135 2.82 -13.20 1.04
CA ARG A 135 3.19 -14.61 1.25
C ARG A 135 2.10 -15.60 0.84
N ASP A 136 0.83 -15.30 1.09
CA ASP A 136 -0.28 -16.24 0.87
C ASP A 136 -0.41 -16.56 -0.64
N PRO A 137 -0.32 -17.85 -1.04
CA PRO A 137 -0.36 -18.26 -2.44
C PRO A 137 -1.67 -17.94 -3.17
N ASN A 138 -2.76 -17.64 -2.44
CA ASN A 138 -4.04 -17.24 -3.02
C ASN A 138 -4.06 -15.78 -3.47
N TYR A 139 -3.28 -14.92 -2.82
CA TYR A 139 -3.18 -13.49 -3.15
C TYR A 139 -1.89 -13.18 -3.87
N LYS A 140 -0.75 -13.50 -3.24
CA LYS A 140 0.60 -13.37 -3.80
C LYS A 140 0.80 -12.03 -4.52
N TYR A 141 0.54 -10.93 -3.80
CA TYR A 141 0.93 -9.61 -4.28
C TYR A 141 2.44 -9.56 -4.45
N LEU A 142 2.90 -9.11 -5.63
CA LEU A 142 4.33 -9.07 -5.92
C LEU A 142 5.07 -8.09 -5.00
N TYR A 143 4.43 -6.97 -4.66
CA TYR A 143 4.97 -5.92 -3.80
C TYR A 143 3.94 -5.51 -2.73
N GLY A 144 4.32 -5.54 -1.46
CA GLY A 144 3.57 -4.91 -0.37
C GLY A 144 4.22 -3.59 0.04
N LEU A 145 3.43 -2.56 0.30
CA LEU A 145 3.94 -1.24 0.69
C LEU A 145 3.23 -0.72 1.93
N LEU A 146 4.00 -0.37 2.96
CA LEU A 146 3.51 0.43 4.08
C LEU A 146 3.91 1.89 3.83
N LEU A 147 2.93 2.74 3.57
CA LEU A 147 3.12 4.17 3.37
C LEU A 147 2.70 4.93 4.62
N LYS A 148 3.65 5.57 5.31
CA LYS A 148 3.35 6.50 6.40
C LYS A 148 3.54 7.93 5.92
N LEU A 149 2.43 8.67 5.82
CA LEU A 149 2.40 10.04 5.35
C LEU A 149 2.57 11.03 6.51
N ASN A 150 3.50 11.96 6.33
CA ASN A 150 3.69 13.13 7.19
C ASN A 150 3.47 14.42 6.39
N PHE A 151 2.79 15.41 6.98
CA PHE A 151 2.50 16.68 6.29
C PHE A 151 3.78 17.47 5.92
N ASN A 152 4.84 17.33 6.72
CA ASN A 152 6.13 18.00 6.52
C ASN A 152 7.03 17.29 5.48
N GLY A 153 6.53 16.23 4.82
CA GLY A 153 7.26 15.45 3.83
C GLY A 153 8.23 14.40 4.40
N SER A 154 8.31 14.20 5.73
CA SER A 154 9.11 13.14 6.34
C SER A 154 8.39 11.78 6.31
N SER A 155 8.02 11.32 5.13
CA SER A 155 7.23 10.10 4.94
C SER A 155 8.08 8.84 4.86
N GLN A 156 7.54 7.71 5.34
CA GLN A 156 8.15 6.39 5.21
C GLN A 156 7.44 5.59 4.13
N LEU A 157 8.20 4.78 3.39
CA LEU A 157 7.64 3.91 2.36
C LEU A 157 8.38 2.58 2.39
N LYS A 158 7.86 1.62 3.16
CA LYS A 158 8.53 0.33 3.39
C LYS A 158 8.01 -0.73 2.44
N LEU A 159 8.92 -1.46 1.82
CA LEU A 159 8.66 -2.58 0.92
C LEU A 159 8.60 -3.90 1.69
N TYR A 160 7.58 -4.70 1.38
CA TYR A 160 7.41 -6.07 1.82
C TYR A 160 7.42 -7.01 0.60
N LEU A 161 8.25 -8.05 0.67
CA LEU A 161 8.31 -9.12 -0.33
C LEU A 161 8.20 -10.48 0.39
N ASP A 162 7.30 -11.34 -0.10
CA ASP A 162 7.12 -12.71 0.42
C ASP A 162 6.99 -12.79 1.95
N GLY A 163 6.24 -11.85 2.53
CA GLY A 163 6.02 -11.84 3.96
C GLY A 163 7.11 -11.17 4.80
N GLU A 164 8.07 -10.47 4.20
CA GLU A 164 9.17 -9.84 4.94
C GLU A 164 9.41 -8.40 4.49
N GLU A 165 9.68 -7.51 5.46
CA GLU A 165 10.18 -6.15 5.16
C GLU A 165 11.57 -6.24 4.52
N LYS A 166 11.78 -5.59 3.37
CA LYS A 166 13.03 -5.66 2.61
C LYS A 166 13.77 -4.33 2.48
N GLU A 167 13.05 -3.26 2.17
CA GLU A 167 13.65 -1.94 1.88
C GLU A 167 12.79 -0.80 2.44
N ASP A 168 13.41 0.33 2.75
CA ASP A 168 12.70 1.59 3.02
C ASP A 168 13.05 2.61 1.94
N TRP A 169 12.04 2.97 1.13
CA TRP A 169 12.12 3.93 0.05
C TRP A 169 11.87 5.38 0.49
N GLY A 170 11.71 5.63 1.80
CA GLY A 170 11.46 6.95 2.35
C GLY A 170 12.54 7.98 1.98
N LYS A 171 13.81 7.57 1.91
CA LYS A 171 14.90 8.47 1.47
C LYS A 171 14.78 8.88 0.00
N ASP A 172 14.43 7.94 -0.88
CA ASP A 172 14.21 8.24 -2.30
C ASP A 172 12.99 9.14 -2.50
N LEU A 173 11.92 8.87 -1.77
CA LEU A 173 10.72 9.72 -1.74
C LEU A 173 11.06 11.14 -1.27
N GLN A 174 11.75 11.27 -0.13
CA GLN A 174 12.12 12.57 0.42
C GLN A 174 13.05 13.35 -0.52
N LYS A 175 14.02 12.67 -1.15
CA LYS A 175 14.89 13.29 -2.15
C LYS A 175 14.07 13.83 -3.32
N ARG A 176 13.06 13.10 -3.77
CA ARG A 176 12.21 13.51 -4.90
C ARG A 176 11.28 14.66 -4.53
N LEU A 177 10.72 14.65 -3.32
CA LEU A 177 9.93 15.77 -2.79
C LEU A 177 10.75 17.06 -2.60
N LYS A 178 12.08 16.97 -2.39
CA LYS A 178 12.95 18.16 -2.28
C LYS A 178 13.56 18.62 -3.62
N GLY A 179 13.33 17.88 -4.70
CA GLY A 179 13.92 18.18 -6.00
C GLY A 179 13.21 19.34 -6.72
N PRO A 180 13.88 19.99 -7.69
CA PRO A 180 13.27 21.05 -8.49
C PRO A 180 12.00 20.52 -9.19
N GLY A 181 10.90 21.26 -9.05
CA GLY A 181 9.55 20.86 -9.50
C GLY A 181 8.64 20.27 -8.41
N TYR A 182 9.17 20.04 -7.20
CA TYR A 182 8.41 19.58 -6.01
C TYR A 182 8.72 20.39 -4.75
N GLU A 183 9.36 21.57 -4.85
CA GLU A 183 9.67 22.42 -3.69
C GLU A 183 8.42 22.65 -2.82
N VAL A 184 8.52 22.18 -1.58
CA VAL A 184 7.48 22.17 -0.53
C VAL A 184 7.60 23.43 0.31
#